data_AF-A0A0D0DWA4-F1
#
_entry.id   AF-A0A0D0DWA4-F1
#
_cell.length_a   1.000
_cell.length_b   1.000
_cell.length_c   1.000
_cell.angle_alpha   90.00
_cell.angle_beta   90.00
_cell.angle_gamma   90.00
#
_symmetry.space_group_name_H-M   'P 1'
#
loop_
_entity.id
_entity.type
_entity.pdbx_description
1 polymer ?
#
loop_
_entity_poly.entity_id
_entity_poly.type
_entity_poly.pdbx_seq_one_letter_code
_entity_poly.pdbx_strand_id
1 'polypeptide(L)'
;MPGSGKFHIVSVREGIPPIGADIYDENTVKPVISAGNGDVWTLEEFESERYRITLDSAWASRQDDNNNVVVDLGSSASKQVWFIRSNGDGKYTIEKDSIVWPNLGWTLHGEAPKSPVILRLVEFPNDAQLWRFIKLPID
;
A
#
# COMPACT_ATOMS: atom_id res chain seq x y z
N MET A 1 4.36 -13.80 6.27
CA MET A 1 4.71 -12.37 6.07
C MET A 1 5.51 -12.24 4.79
N PRO A 2 5.29 -11.19 3.98
CA PRO A 2 5.99 -11.04 2.70
C PRO A 2 7.52 -10.84 2.86
N GLY A 3 7.97 -10.36 4.03
CA GLY A 3 9.37 -10.01 4.28
C GLY A 3 9.80 -8.75 3.52
N SER A 4 11.00 -8.26 3.81
CA SER A 4 11.57 -7.11 3.09
C SER A 4 11.91 -7.46 1.63
N GLY A 5 11.86 -6.47 0.74
CA GLY A 5 12.19 -6.61 -0.67
C GLY A 5 11.37 -5.72 -1.60
N LYS A 6 11.49 -5.98 -2.90
CA LYS A 6 10.71 -5.32 -3.95
C LYS A 6 9.52 -6.19 -4.38
N PHE A 7 8.36 -5.58 -4.57
CA PHE A 7 7.11 -6.27 -4.85
C PHE A 7 6.23 -5.47 -5.81
N HIS A 8 5.39 -6.17 -6.57
CA HIS A 8 4.11 -5.62 -6.97
C HIS A 8 3.07 -5.92 -5.88
N ILE A 9 2.27 -4.91 -5.52
CA ILE A 9 1.14 -5.07 -4.61
C ILE A 9 -0.13 -5.16 -5.48
N VAL A 10 -0.87 -6.25 -5.35
CA VAL A 10 -2.01 -6.57 -6.22
C VAL A 10 -3.24 -6.84 -5.37
N SER A 11 -4.41 -6.33 -5.78
CA SER A 11 -5.67 -6.71 -5.14
C SER A 11 -5.93 -8.20 -5.30
N VAL A 12 -6.63 -8.83 -4.36
CA VAL A 12 -7.10 -10.21 -4.56
C VAL A 12 -8.25 -10.31 -5.57
N ARG A 13 -8.92 -9.20 -5.89
CA ARG A 13 -9.96 -9.12 -6.93
C ARG A 13 -9.36 -9.43 -8.29
N GLU A 14 -10.02 -10.30 -9.04
CA GLU A 14 -9.55 -10.72 -10.36
C GLU A 14 -9.59 -9.56 -11.37
N GLY A 15 -8.61 -9.54 -12.28
CA GLY A 15 -8.56 -8.55 -13.36
C GLY A 15 -8.07 -7.15 -12.94
N ILE A 16 -7.78 -6.92 -11.65
CA ILE A 16 -7.25 -5.64 -11.18
C ILE A 16 -5.71 -5.63 -11.31
N PRO A 17 -5.13 -4.69 -12.07
CA PRO A 17 -3.67 -4.56 -12.17
C PRO A 17 -3.05 -4.09 -10.83
N PRO A 18 -1.71 -4.20 -10.68
CA PRO A 18 -1.01 -3.72 -9.49
C PRO A 18 -1.36 -2.27 -9.14
N ILE A 19 -1.33 -1.96 -7.85
CA ILE A 19 -1.45 -0.58 -7.38
C ILE A 19 -0.10 0.12 -7.50
N GLY A 20 -0.16 1.44 -7.65
CA GLY A 20 0.99 2.28 -7.89
C GLY A 20 0.62 3.75 -7.78
N ALA A 21 1.44 4.62 -8.35
CA ALA A 21 1.14 6.03 -8.49
C ALA A 21 1.72 6.59 -9.81
N ASP A 22 1.10 7.66 -10.31
CA ASP A 22 1.57 8.36 -11.52
C ASP A 22 2.60 9.43 -11.11
N ILE A 23 3.85 9.01 -10.95
CA ILE A 23 4.97 9.79 -10.37
C ILE A 23 5.77 10.64 -11.39
N TYR A 24 5.30 10.76 -12.63
CA TYR A 24 6.06 11.37 -13.74
C TYR A 24 5.84 12.88 -13.93
N ASP A 25 5.12 13.55 -13.02
CA ASP A 25 4.95 15.00 -13.05
C ASP A 25 5.55 15.67 -11.80
N GLU A 26 5.56 17.00 -11.78
CA GLU A 26 6.24 17.82 -10.77
C GLU A 26 5.61 17.80 -9.36
N ASN A 27 4.44 17.18 -9.18
CA ASN A 27 3.78 17.14 -7.88
C ASN A 27 4.46 16.14 -6.93
N THR A 28 4.78 16.58 -5.72
CA THR A 28 5.47 15.77 -4.71
C THR A 28 4.58 14.80 -3.94
N VAL A 29 3.25 14.90 -4.08
CA VAL A 29 2.27 14.02 -3.43
C VAL A 29 1.36 13.41 -4.49
N LYS A 30 1.21 12.09 -4.45
CA LYS A 30 0.46 11.33 -5.46
C LYS A 30 -0.51 10.34 -4.82
N PRO A 31 -1.78 10.26 -5.28
CA PRO A 31 -2.66 9.21 -4.83
C PRO A 31 -2.15 7.84 -5.26
N VAL A 32 -2.31 6.86 -4.38
CA VAL A 32 -2.12 5.46 -4.73
C VAL A 32 -3.37 4.97 -5.45
N ILE A 33 -3.20 4.39 -6.62
CA ILE A 33 -4.28 4.00 -7.53
C ILE A 33 -3.97 2.64 -8.16
N SER A 34 -5.01 1.90 -8.58
CA SER A 34 -4.83 0.76 -9.49
C SER A 34 -4.29 1.21 -10.84
N ALA A 35 -3.42 0.42 -11.48
CA ALA A 35 -2.80 0.76 -12.76
C ALA A 35 -2.00 2.08 -12.73
N GLY A 36 -1.33 2.39 -11.62
CA GLY A 36 -0.37 3.49 -11.56
C GLY A 36 0.88 3.17 -12.38
N ASN A 37 1.49 4.16 -13.02
CA ASN A 37 2.63 3.91 -13.91
C ASN A 37 3.91 3.50 -13.14
N GLY A 38 4.12 4.00 -11.92
CA GLY A 38 5.10 3.43 -10.99
C GLY A 38 4.38 2.43 -10.08
N ASP A 39 4.75 1.15 -10.13
CA ASP A 39 4.05 0.06 -9.44
C ASP A 39 5.00 -0.91 -8.70
N VAL A 40 6.28 -0.55 -8.58
CA VAL A 40 7.28 -1.30 -7.83
C VAL A 40 7.40 -0.73 -6.43
N TRP A 41 6.98 -1.55 -5.47
CA TRP A 41 7.00 -1.19 -4.05
C TRP A 41 8.17 -1.85 -3.33
N THR A 42 8.88 -1.06 -2.54
CA THR A 42 9.87 -1.54 -1.59
C THR A 42 9.24 -1.64 -0.21
N LEU A 43 9.32 -2.83 0.38
CA LEU A 43 8.96 -3.10 1.76
C LEU A 43 10.25 -3.18 2.57
N GLU A 44 10.39 -2.30 3.54
CA GLU A 44 11.47 -2.29 4.51
C GLU A 44 10.88 -2.53 5.89
N GLU A 45 11.22 -3.68 6.50
CA GLU A 45 10.81 -3.96 7.87
C GLU A 45 11.40 -2.93 8.83
N PHE A 46 10.53 -2.30 9.62
CA PHE A 46 10.90 -1.36 10.66
C PHE A 46 11.08 -2.10 11.99
N GLU A 47 10.03 -2.81 12.44
CA GLU A 47 10.00 -3.64 13.63
C GLU A 47 8.87 -4.67 13.49
N SER A 48 9.10 -5.94 13.86
CA SER A 48 8.08 -7.00 14.00
C SER A 48 6.72 -6.74 13.32
N GLU A 49 6.59 -7.14 12.05
CA GLU A 49 5.35 -7.02 11.24
C GLU A 49 4.97 -5.59 10.80
N ARG A 50 5.80 -4.60 11.14
CA ARG A 50 5.64 -3.20 10.75
C ARG A 50 6.62 -2.84 9.66
N TYR A 51 6.12 -2.21 8.62
CA TYR A 51 6.86 -1.94 7.40
C TYR A 51 6.78 -0.47 7.03
N ARG A 52 7.89 0.05 6.52
CA ARG A 52 7.88 1.20 5.62
C ARG A 52 7.61 0.69 4.22
N ILE A 53 6.63 1.28 3.57
CA ILE A 53 6.20 0.92 2.22
C ILE A 53 6.49 2.14 1.33
N THR A 54 7.45 2.01 0.43
CA THR A 54 7.85 3.08 -0.50
C THR A 54 7.63 2.63 -1.95
N LEU A 55 7.21 3.54 -2.81
CA LEU A 55 7.13 3.32 -4.25
C LEU A 55 8.45 3.79 -4.90
N ASP A 56 9.00 2.99 -5.80
CA ASP A 56 10.28 3.20 -6.47
C ASP A 56 11.42 3.60 -5.52
N SER A 57 11.41 3.01 -4.31
CA SER A 57 12.37 3.23 -3.22
C SER A 57 12.48 4.66 -2.66
N ALA A 58 11.74 5.63 -3.21
CA ALA A 58 11.84 7.03 -2.82
C ALA A 58 10.52 7.61 -2.27
N TRP A 59 9.39 7.20 -2.83
CA TRP A 59 8.08 7.81 -2.55
C TRP A 59 7.41 7.10 -1.38
N ALA A 60 7.42 7.71 -0.20
CA ALA A 60 6.90 7.09 1.02
C ALA A 60 5.38 7.11 1.06
N SER A 61 4.76 5.95 1.31
CA SER A 61 3.32 5.87 1.49
C SER A 61 2.87 6.45 2.83
N ARG A 62 1.74 7.15 2.82
CA ARG A 62 1.09 7.72 4.01
C ARG A 62 -0.39 7.95 3.77
N GLN A 63 -1.10 8.26 4.84
CA GLN A 63 -2.44 8.83 4.78
C GLN A 63 -2.38 10.34 4.47
N ASP A 64 -3.34 10.84 3.70
CA ASP A 64 -3.66 12.28 3.62
C ASP A 64 -4.85 12.67 4.52
N ASP A 65 -5.15 13.98 4.58
CA ASP A 65 -6.23 14.51 5.41
C ASP A 65 -7.63 14.01 5.02
N ASN A 66 -7.78 13.46 3.81
CA ASN A 66 -9.03 12.93 3.27
C ASN A 66 -9.15 11.40 3.43
N ASN A 67 -8.23 10.76 4.17
CA ASN A 67 -8.11 9.30 4.29
C ASN A 67 -7.77 8.58 2.97
N ASN A 68 -7.21 9.26 1.99
CA ASN A 68 -6.59 8.59 0.84
C ASN A 68 -5.23 8.04 1.25
N VAL A 69 -4.82 6.95 0.61
CA VAL A 69 -3.43 6.52 0.62
C VAL A 69 -2.71 7.28 -0.49
N VAL A 70 -1.65 7.98 -0.12
CA VAL A 70 -0.81 8.75 -1.04
C VAL A 70 0.64 8.32 -0.89
N VAL A 71 1.47 8.59 -1.89
CA VAL A 71 2.92 8.54 -1.80
C VAL A 71 3.51 9.94 -1.89
N ASP A 72 4.60 10.18 -1.18
CA ASP A 72 5.21 11.50 -1.01
C ASP A 72 6.73 11.44 -1.15
N LEU A 73 7.31 12.37 -1.91
CA LEU A 73 8.77 12.49 -2.12
C LEU A 73 9.46 13.35 -1.03
N GLY A 74 8.70 13.97 -0.13
CA GLY A 74 9.17 14.90 0.90
C GLY A 74 10.02 14.29 2.04
N SER A 75 10.74 15.17 2.75
CA SER A 75 11.76 14.79 3.75
C SER A 75 11.20 13.93 4.89
N SER A 76 11.88 12.79 5.13
CA SER A 76 12.01 11.89 6.30
C SER A 76 10.98 11.81 7.43
N ALA A 77 10.16 12.83 7.70
CA ALA A 77 9.14 12.90 8.73
C ALA A 77 7.81 12.20 8.36
N SER A 78 7.60 11.79 7.11
CA SER A 78 6.31 11.25 6.67
C SER A 78 6.31 9.76 6.29
N LYS A 79 7.37 9.01 6.62
CA LYS A 79 7.41 7.54 6.43
C LYS A 79 6.50 6.86 7.44
N GLN A 80 5.19 6.98 7.22
CA GLN A 80 4.17 6.28 7.96
C GLN A 80 4.51 4.79 7.95
N VAL A 81 4.40 4.20 9.13
CA VAL A 81 4.62 2.77 9.33
C VAL A 81 3.27 2.07 9.23
N TRP A 82 3.28 0.91 8.57
CA TRP A 82 2.10 0.09 8.32
C TRP A 82 2.29 -1.30 8.90
N PHE A 83 1.26 -1.85 9.53
CA PHE A 83 1.18 -3.29 9.77
C PHE A 83 0.83 -4.00 8.48
N ILE A 84 1.49 -5.12 8.20
CA ILE A 84 1.07 -6.04 7.14
C ILE A 84 0.63 -7.33 7.80
N ARG A 85 -0.67 -7.62 7.86
CA ARG A 85 -1.20 -8.78 8.60
C ARG A 85 -1.65 -9.89 7.67
N SER A 86 -1.24 -11.12 7.99
CA SER A 86 -1.63 -12.31 7.23
C SER A 86 -3.11 -12.65 7.47
N ASN A 87 -3.84 -12.92 6.39
CA ASN A 87 -5.22 -13.40 6.39
C ASN A 87 -5.34 -14.83 5.83
N GLY A 88 -4.23 -15.57 5.73
CA GLY A 88 -4.17 -16.90 5.13
C GLY A 88 -4.01 -16.88 3.60
N ASP A 89 -3.62 -18.01 3.02
CA ASP A 89 -3.49 -18.21 1.55
C ASP A 89 -2.70 -17.14 0.80
N GLY A 90 -1.68 -16.56 1.45
CA GLY A 90 -0.87 -15.49 0.88
C GLY A 90 -1.60 -14.16 0.69
N LYS A 91 -2.74 -13.97 1.36
CA LYS A 91 -3.52 -12.72 1.39
C LYS A 91 -3.18 -11.91 2.64
N TYR A 92 -3.14 -10.60 2.49
CA TYR A 92 -2.71 -9.70 3.54
C TYR A 92 -3.55 -8.42 3.59
N THR A 93 -3.72 -7.83 4.77
CA THR A 93 -4.16 -6.45 4.93
C THR A 93 -2.94 -5.55 5.11
N ILE A 94 -3.06 -4.29 4.70
CA ILE A 94 -2.08 -3.23 4.99
C ILE A 94 -2.78 -2.21 5.87
N GLU A 95 -2.37 -2.09 7.13
CA GLU A 95 -3.10 -1.37 8.16
C GLU A 95 -2.25 -0.26 8.76
N LYS A 96 -2.89 0.86 9.09
CA LYS A 96 -2.24 1.97 9.78
C LYS A 96 -1.71 1.48 11.12
N ASP A 97 -0.45 1.80 11.44
CA ASP A 97 0.08 1.60 12.79
C ASP A 97 -0.68 2.55 13.75
N SER A 98 -1.68 2.00 14.43
CA SER A 98 -2.54 2.72 15.35
C SER A 98 -2.83 1.86 16.58
N ILE A 99 -2.98 2.54 17.72
CA ILE A 99 -3.40 1.95 18.98
C ILE A 99 -4.93 1.85 19.10
N VAL A 100 -5.68 2.38 18.13
CA VAL A 100 -7.15 2.40 18.13
C VAL A 100 -7.69 1.26 17.28
N TRP A 101 -8.62 0.49 17.85
CA TRP A 101 -9.25 -0.66 17.19
C TRP A 101 -10.75 -0.41 16.90
N PRO A 102 -11.30 -0.81 15.73
CA PRO A 102 -10.62 -1.49 14.63
C PRO A 102 -9.68 -0.58 13.84
N ASN A 103 -8.62 -1.17 13.28
CA ASN A 103 -7.62 -0.44 12.51
C ASN A 103 -8.18 0.06 11.18
N LEU A 104 -7.58 1.13 10.65
CA LEU A 104 -7.81 1.55 9.27
C LEU A 104 -6.83 0.85 8.33
N GLY A 105 -7.31 0.28 7.23
CA GLY A 105 -6.49 -0.42 6.25
C GLY A 105 -6.73 0.02 4.81
N TRP A 106 -5.73 -0.23 3.97
CA TRP A 106 -5.72 0.06 2.55
C TRP A 106 -6.87 -0.70 1.89
N THR A 107 -7.74 0.06 1.23
CA THR A 107 -8.97 -0.40 0.62
C THR A 107 -9.05 0.13 -0.80
N LEU A 108 -9.12 -0.74 -1.78
CA LEU A 108 -9.36 -0.33 -3.17
C LEU A 108 -10.80 0.15 -3.32
N HIS A 109 -11.00 1.42 -3.66
CA HIS A 109 -12.33 2.03 -3.66
C HIS A 109 -13.24 1.51 -4.79
N GLY A 110 -12.67 1.09 -5.91
CA GLY A 110 -13.41 0.64 -7.10
C GLY A 110 -12.62 -0.35 -7.94
N GLU A 111 -13.27 -0.91 -8.97
CA GLU A 111 -12.66 -1.91 -9.87
C GLU A 111 -12.22 -1.33 -11.22
N ALA A 112 -12.62 -0.08 -11.51
CA ALA A 112 -12.17 0.62 -12.71
C ALA A 112 -10.67 0.94 -12.64
N PRO A 113 -9.96 1.01 -13.78
CA PRO A 113 -8.59 1.52 -13.81
C PRO A 113 -8.49 2.88 -13.14
N LYS A 114 -7.32 3.17 -12.53
CA LYS A 114 -7.07 4.41 -11.77
C LYS A 114 -7.99 4.60 -10.54
N SER A 115 -8.68 3.55 -10.07
CA SER A 115 -9.41 3.60 -8.80
C SER A 115 -8.46 3.85 -7.63
N PRO A 116 -8.80 4.75 -6.71
CA PRO A 116 -7.92 5.10 -5.59
C PRO A 116 -7.91 4.04 -4.50
N VAL A 117 -6.79 3.98 -3.79
CA VAL A 117 -6.65 3.27 -2.52
C VAL A 117 -6.91 4.27 -1.40
N ILE A 118 -7.87 3.93 -0.54
CA ILE A 118 -8.29 4.75 0.60
C ILE A 118 -8.18 3.94 1.89
N LEU A 119 -8.30 4.61 3.04
CA LEU A 119 -8.34 3.96 4.34
C LEU A 119 -9.79 3.74 4.80
N ARG A 120 -10.11 2.49 5.16
CA ARG A 120 -11.40 2.09 5.77
C ARG A 120 -11.14 1.14 6.94
N LEU A 121 -12.11 1.03 7.85
CA LEU A 121 -12.01 0.13 9.00
C LEU A 121 -11.86 -1.32 8.54
N VAL A 122 -10.99 -2.06 9.23
CA VAL A 122 -10.72 -3.49 9.03
C VAL A 122 -11.17 -4.23 10.28
N GLU A 123 -12.42 -4.69 10.27
CA GLU A 123 -12.98 -5.58 11.31
C GLU A 123 -13.09 -7.01 10.75
N PHE A 124 -13.67 -7.14 9.56
CA PHE A 124 -13.72 -8.38 8.76
C PHE A 124 -13.29 -8.04 7.32
N PRO A 125 -12.01 -8.19 6.97
CA PRO A 125 -11.52 -7.73 5.68
C PRO A 125 -12.23 -8.42 4.52
N ASN A 126 -12.65 -7.63 3.54
CA ASN A 126 -13.20 -8.12 2.28
C ASN A 126 -12.17 -8.03 1.15
N ASP A 127 -12.52 -8.49 -0.05
CA ASP A 127 -11.59 -8.52 -1.20
C ASP A 127 -11.05 -7.14 -1.61
N ALA A 128 -11.71 -6.04 -1.24
CA ALA A 128 -11.20 -4.68 -1.46
C ALA A 128 -9.99 -4.35 -0.58
N GLN A 129 -9.86 -5.05 0.55
CA GLN A 129 -8.90 -4.79 1.63
C GLN A 129 -7.80 -5.85 1.69
N LEU A 130 -7.92 -6.88 0.85
CA LEU A 130 -6.98 -7.99 0.77
C LEU A 130 -6.06 -7.82 -0.43
N TRP A 131 -4.77 -8.00 -0.15
CA TRP A 131 -3.68 -7.76 -1.08
C TRP A 131 -2.78 -8.99 -1.17
N ARG A 132 -2.16 -9.18 -2.33
CA ARG A 132 -1.07 -10.11 -2.56
C ARG A 132 0.20 -9.32 -2.86
N PHE A 133 1.32 -9.84 -2.37
CA PHE A 133 2.66 -9.30 -2.63
C PHE A 133 3.38 -10.23 -3.60
N ILE A 134 3.58 -9.77 -4.83
CA ILE A 134 4.31 -10.53 -5.85
C ILE A 134 5.76 -10.08 -5.83
N LYS A 135 6.64 -10.92 -5.26
CA LYS A 135 8.05 -10.59 -5.07
C LYS A 135 8.78 -10.51 -6.41
N LEU A 136 9.53 -9.44 -6.60
CA LEU A 136 10.40 -9.27 -7.75
C LEU A 136 11.76 -9.95 -7.52
N PRO A 137 12.45 -10.39 -8.58
CA PRO A 137 13.83 -10.85 -8.49
C PRO A 137 14.71 -9.77 -7.84
N ILE A 138 15.70 -10.20 -7.07
CA ILE A 138 16.77 -9.31 -6.60
C ILE A 138 17.75 -9.19 -7.76
N ASP A 139 17.94 -7.97 -8.27
CA ASP A 139 19.04 -7.64 -9.19
C ASP A 139 20.39 -7.64 -8.46
#